data_AF-A0A959DBC0-F1
#
_entry.id   AF-A0A959DBC0-F1
#
_cell.length_a   1.000
_cell.length_b   1.000
_cell.length_c   1.000
_cell.angle_alpha   90.00
_cell.angle_beta   90.00
_cell.angle_gamma   90.00
#
_symmetry.space_group_name_H-M   'P 1'
#
loop_
_entity.id
_entity.type
_entity.pdbx_description
1 polymer ?
#
loop_
_entity_poly.entity_id
_entity_poly.type
_entity_poly.pdbx_seq_one_letter_code
_entity_poly.pdbx_strand_id
1 'polypeptide(L)'
;MATSEGHKDKDGEWREKTEWHNIVARAAQATKAKSLEKGTTIYLEGKLTHRTWEDQDGNKKYFTEVVASYFRVIKKSGGGNGDAGKKDTGYFPQEEPVGAAPKTAGHETGAVGEDGLPF
;
A
#
# COMPACT_ATOMS: atom_id res chain seq x y z
N MET A 1 6.91 8.24 5.47
CA MET A 1 5.94 7.95 4.38
C MET A 1 4.80 7.15 4.98
N ALA A 2 3.59 7.23 4.44
CA ALA A 2 2.44 6.46 4.93
C ALA A 2 1.81 5.65 3.78
N THR A 3 1.44 4.40 4.07
CA THR A 3 0.61 3.56 3.20
C THR A 3 -0.64 3.15 3.97
N SER A 4 -1.80 3.22 3.34
CA SER A 4 -3.07 2.78 3.92
C SER A 4 -3.68 1.65 3.12
N GLU A 5 -4.27 0.68 3.81
CA GLU A 5 -5.07 -0.40 3.24
C GLU A 5 -6.45 -0.45 3.90
N GLY A 6 -7.51 -0.64 3.10
CA GLY A 6 -8.86 -0.91 3.59
C GLY A 6 -9.06 -2.42 3.74
N HIS A 7 -9.54 -2.86 4.89
CA HIS A 7 -9.88 -4.26 5.13
C HIS A 7 -11.22 -4.37 5.87
N LYS A 8 -11.91 -5.50 5.68
CA LYS A 8 -13.13 -5.81 6.44
C LYS A 8 -12.74 -6.54 7.71
N ASP A 9 -13.21 -6.06 8.87
CA ASP A 9 -12.99 -6.73 10.14
C ASP A 9 -13.90 -7.96 10.30
N LYS A 10 -13.80 -8.64 11.45
CA LYS A 10 -14.60 -9.84 11.76
C LYS A 10 -16.09 -9.53 11.91
N ASP A 11 -16.44 -8.30 12.23
CA ASP A 11 -17.82 -7.84 12.43
C ASP A 11 -18.44 -7.37 11.10
N GLY A 12 -17.65 -7.36 10.03
CA GLY A 12 -18.07 -7.00 8.70
C GLY A 12 -17.97 -5.50 8.41
N GLU A 13 -17.32 -4.73 9.27
CA GLU A 13 -17.11 -3.29 9.08
C GLU A 13 -15.81 -3.04 8.32
N TRP A 14 -15.81 -2.04 7.44
CA TRP A 14 -14.59 -1.58 6.77
C TRP A 14 -13.75 -0.75 7.72
N ARG A 15 -12.47 -1.13 7.88
CA ARG A 15 -11.47 -0.39 8.64
C ARG A 15 -10.27 -0.04 7.78
N GLU A 16 -9.73 1.14 8.03
CA GLU A 16 -8.46 1.58 7.45
C GLU A 16 -7.30 1.22 8.39
N LYS A 17 -6.25 0.64 7.83
CA LYS A 17 -4.98 0.40 8.52
C LYS A 17 -3.89 1.21 7.84
N THR A 18 -3.26 2.12 8.59
CA THR A 18 -2.16 2.96 8.10
C THR A 18 -0.83 2.51 8.69
N GLU A 19 0.15 2.29 7.83
CA GLU A 19 1.53 1.99 8.20
C GLU A 19 2.45 3.18 7.94
N TRP A 20 3.31 3.47 8.90
CA TRP A 20 4.26 4.58 8.84
C TRP A 20 5.67 4.06 8.60
N HIS A 21 6.24 4.45 7.46
CA HIS A 21 7.53 3.99 6.98
C HIS A 21 8.58 5.08 7.16
N ASN A 22 9.69 4.74 7.82
CA ASN A 22 10.89 5.59 7.90
C ASN A 22 11.71 5.43 6.62
N ILE A 23 11.86 6.52 5.88
CA ILE A 23 12.59 6.54 4.60
C ILE A 23 13.91 7.26 4.77
N VAL A 24 15.01 6.61 4.38
CA VAL A 24 16.36 7.18 4.39
C VAL A 24 16.77 7.51 2.96
N ALA A 25 16.78 8.80 2.62
CA ALA A 25 17.29 9.30 1.35
C ALA A 25 18.73 9.82 1.52
N ARG A 26 19.63 9.45 0.61
CA ARG A 26 21.05 9.85 0.62
C ARG A 26 21.47 10.46 -0.71
N ALA A 27 22.55 11.24 -0.69
CA ALA A 27 23.16 11.86 -1.88
C ALA A 27 22.12 12.51 -2.82
N ALA A 28 22.09 12.10 -4.09
CA ALA A 28 21.16 12.65 -5.09
C ALA A 28 19.69 12.53 -4.69
N GLN A 29 19.29 11.44 -4.02
CA GLN A 29 17.91 11.26 -3.57
C GLN A 29 17.55 12.24 -2.46
N ALA A 30 18.49 12.55 -1.56
CA ALA A 30 18.28 13.57 -0.52
C ALA A 30 18.05 14.95 -1.14
N THR A 31 18.81 15.31 -2.18
CA THR A 31 18.61 16.58 -2.91
C THR A 31 17.24 16.65 -3.57
N LYS A 32 16.79 15.58 -4.25
CA LYS A 32 15.45 15.51 -4.83
C LYS A 32 14.35 15.61 -3.76
N ALA A 33 14.57 15.00 -2.60
CA ALA A 33 13.57 14.94 -1.53
C ALA A 33 13.26 16.32 -0.93
N LYS A 34 14.18 17.29 -1.06
CA LYS A 34 13.94 18.68 -0.64
C LYS A 34 12.77 19.36 -1.36
N SER A 35 12.40 18.87 -2.54
CA SER A 35 11.25 19.36 -3.31
C SER A 35 9.91 18.71 -2.92
N LEU A 36 9.93 17.72 -2.03
CA LEU A 36 8.71 17.04 -1.59
C LEU A 36 8.03 17.84 -0.49
N GLU A 37 6.73 18.04 -0.65
CA GLU A 37 5.87 18.64 0.36
C GLU A 37 5.06 17.56 1.09
N LYS A 38 4.59 17.85 2.30
CA LYS A 38 3.68 16.96 3.02
C LYS A 38 2.45 16.67 2.17
N GLY A 39 2.05 15.41 2.09
CA GLY A 39 0.91 14.97 1.28
C GLY A 39 1.25 14.66 -0.18
N THR A 40 2.49 14.88 -0.61
CA THR A 40 2.95 14.43 -1.94
C THR A 40 2.93 12.91 -1.99
N THR A 41 2.17 12.37 -2.94
CA THR A 41 2.18 10.94 -3.24
C THR A 41 3.37 10.64 -4.13
N ILE A 42 4.18 9.66 -3.73
CA ILE A 42 5.38 9.24 -4.45
C ILE A 42 5.35 7.74 -4.74
N TYR A 43 5.96 7.36 -5.85
CA TYR A 43 6.45 6.00 -6.08
C TYR A 43 7.86 5.92 -5.51
N LEU A 44 8.19 4.83 -4.81
CA LEU A 44 9.50 4.65 -4.17
C LEU A 44 9.98 3.22 -4.34
N GLU A 45 11.26 3.08 -4.67
CA GLU A 45 12.04 1.84 -4.64
C GLU A 45 13.19 1.99 -3.63
N GLY A 46 13.56 0.90 -3.00
CA GLY A 46 14.64 0.88 -2.03
C GLY A 46 14.89 -0.49 -1.46
N LYS A 47 15.71 -0.53 -0.40
CA LYS A 47 15.96 -1.75 0.37
C LYS A 47 15.56 -1.58 1.82
N LEU A 48 15.04 -2.65 2.43
CA LEU A 48 14.86 -2.71 3.87
C LEU A 48 16.23 -2.78 4.56
N THR A 49 16.37 -2.08 5.66
CA THR A 49 17.55 -2.11 6.52
C THR A 49 17.10 -2.11 7.96
N HIS A 50 17.73 -2.96 8.76
CA HIS A 50 17.52 -3.02 10.20
C HIS A 50 18.74 -2.42 10.89
N ARG A 51 18.53 -1.47 11.80
CA ARG A 51 19.59 -0.94 12.65
C ARG A 51 19.22 -1.06 14.12
N THR A 52 20.25 -1.27 14.93
CA THR A 52 20.14 -1.27 16.38
C THR A 52 20.95 -0.09 16.91
N TRP A 53 20.38 0.67 17.81
CA TRP A 53 21.13 1.67 18.58
C TRP A 53 20.75 1.60 20.05
N GLU A 54 21.62 2.12 20.90
CA GLU A 54 21.46 2.13 22.35
C GLU A 54 21.10 3.55 22.80
N ASP A 55 20.02 3.69 23.56
CA ASP A 55 19.64 4.98 24.13
C ASP A 55 20.50 5.37 25.33
N GLN A 56 20.30 6.58 25.86
CA GLN A 56 21.10 7.11 26.96
C GLN A 56 20.95 6.28 28.26
N ASP A 57 19.87 5.51 28.37
CA ASP A 57 19.57 4.64 29.50
C ASP A 57 20.10 3.21 29.29
N GLY A 58 20.81 2.95 28.17
CA GLY A 58 21.39 1.64 27.84
C GLY A 58 20.43 0.67 27.15
N ASN A 59 19.23 1.11 26.75
CA ASN A 59 18.26 0.21 26.11
C ASN A 59 18.53 0.08 24.61
N LYS A 60 18.60 -1.16 24.12
CA LYS A 60 18.66 -1.45 22.69
C LYS A 60 17.33 -1.18 22.02
N LYS A 61 17.34 -0.37 20.96
CA LYS A 61 16.19 -0.05 20.13
C LYS A 61 16.43 -0.54 18.71
N TYR A 62 15.42 -1.18 18.11
CA TYR A 62 15.47 -1.73 16.77
C TYR A 62 14.64 -0.88 15.81
N PHE A 63 15.22 -0.55 14.65
CA PHE A 63 14.55 0.24 13.63
C PHE A 63 14.60 -0.51 12.31
N THR A 64 13.44 -0.61 11.67
CA THR A 64 13.32 -0.99 10.27
C THR A 64 13.14 0.28 9.45
N GLU A 65 13.99 0.46 8.46
CA GLU A 65 14.02 1.63 7.59
C GLU A 65 14.07 1.19 6.13
N VAL A 66 13.52 2.01 5.23
CA VAL A 66 13.67 1.84 3.79
C VAL A 66 14.72 2.81 3.28
N VAL A 67 15.86 2.31 2.83
CA VAL A 67 16.88 3.13 2.17
C VAL A 67 16.50 3.29 0.71
N ALA A 68 16.13 4.51 0.31
CA ALA A 68 15.61 4.80 -1.01
C ALA A 68 16.71 4.75 -2.08
N SER A 69 16.53 3.90 -3.11
CA SER A 69 17.36 3.88 -4.31
C SER A 69 16.83 4.83 -5.37
N TYR A 70 15.50 4.93 -5.49
CA TYR A 70 14.80 5.75 -6.45
C TYR A 70 13.42 6.16 -5.92
N PHE A 71 12.97 7.36 -6.28
CA PHE A 71 11.56 7.73 -6.13
C PHE A 71 11.17 8.76 -7.20
N ARG A 72 9.87 8.83 -7.47
CA ARG A 72 9.26 9.87 -8.33
C ARG A 72 7.92 10.33 -7.76
N VAL A 73 7.58 11.58 -8.02
CA VAL A 73 6.26 12.12 -7.66
C VAL A 73 5.19 11.52 -8.56
N ILE A 74 4.10 11.06 -7.95
CA ILE A 74 2.87 10.62 -8.64
C ILE A 74 1.85 11.76 -8.62
N LYS A 75 1.62 12.37 -7.44
CA LYS A 75 0.66 13.45 -7.22
C LYS A 75 1.27 14.47 -6.27
N LYS A 76 1.30 15.74 -6.65
CA LYS A 76 1.71 16.83 -5.75
C LYS A 76 0.64 17.07 -4.69
N SER A 77 1.07 17.53 -3.52
CA SER A 77 0.14 18.01 -2.51
C SER A 77 -0.71 19.14 -3.11
N GLY A 78 -2.04 19.02 -3.02
CA GLY A 78 -2.93 20.04 -3.55
C GLY A 78 -2.81 21.32 -2.73
N GLY A 79 -2.21 22.37 -3.29
CA GLY A 79 -2.18 23.70 -2.68
C GLY A 79 -3.61 24.25 -2.56
N GLY A 80 -4.08 24.50 -1.34
CA GLY A 80 -5.48 24.78 -1.06
C GLY A 80 -5.97 26.17 -1.50
N ASN A 81 -7.21 26.23 -2.00
CA ASN A 81 -8.32 27.03 -1.46
C ASN A 81 -9.59 26.80 -2.30
N GLY A 82 -10.67 26.31 -1.68
CA GLY A 82 -12.03 26.36 -2.24
C GLY A 82 -12.66 25.02 -2.64
N ASP A 83 -13.77 24.72 -1.96
CA ASP A 83 -14.89 23.88 -2.40
C ASP A 83 -14.96 22.41 -1.93
N ALA A 84 -15.84 22.25 -0.94
CA ALA A 84 -16.75 21.13 -0.71
C ALA A 84 -16.21 19.70 -0.87
N GLY A 85 -15.92 19.08 0.28
CA GLY A 85 -16.54 17.80 0.62
C GLY A 85 -16.46 16.71 -0.44
N LYS A 86 -15.26 16.31 -0.85
CA LYS A 86 -15.05 14.97 -1.37
C LYS A 86 -14.29 14.18 -0.31
N LYS A 87 -15.05 13.55 0.58
CA LYS A 87 -14.55 12.38 1.32
C LYS A 87 -13.95 11.49 0.24
N ASP A 88 -12.65 11.23 0.36
CA ASP A 88 -11.97 10.18 -0.36
C ASP A 88 -12.62 8.88 0.11
N THR A 89 -13.78 8.56 -0.45
CA THR A 89 -14.37 7.24 -0.36
C THR A 89 -13.34 6.38 -1.03
N GLY A 90 -12.57 5.65 -0.21
CA GLY A 90 -11.53 4.75 -0.66
C GLY A 90 -11.99 4.01 -1.90
N TYR A 91 -11.05 3.70 -2.79
CA TYR A 91 -11.30 2.83 -3.93
C TYR A 91 -11.71 1.45 -3.39
N PHE A 92 -12.98 1.31 -3.04
CA PHE A 92 -13.65 0.07 -2.74
C PHE A 92 -14.21 -0.39 -4.08
N PRO A 93 -13.70 -1.48 -4.67
CA PRO A 93 -14.41 -2.11 -5.76
C PRO A 93 -15.79 -2.49 -5.23
N GLN A 94 -16.81 -1.82 -5.72
CA GLN A 94 -18.19 -2.22 -5.49
C GLN A 94 -18.35 -3.55 -6.23
N GLU A 95 -18.40 -4.65 -5.48
CA GLU A 95 -18.82 -5.94 -6.03
C GLU A 95 -20.24 -5.76 -6.57
N GLU A 96 -20.35 -5.66 -7.89
CA GLU A 96 -21.62 -5.78 -8.59
C GLU A 96 -22.26 -7.11 -8.14
N PRO A 97 -23.54 -7.12 -7.70
CA PRO A 97 -24.21 -8.36 -7.38
C PRO A 97 -24.26 -9.20 -8.65
N VAL A 98 -23.49 -10.30 -8.67
CA VAL A 98 -23.57 -11.30 -9.73
C VAL A 98 -25.01 -11.81 -9.78
N GLY A 99 -25.74 -11.29 -10.77
CA GLY A 99 -27.09 -11.68 -11.10
C GLY A 99 -27.17 -13.20 -11.23
N ALA A 100 -28.24 -13.74 -10.66
CA ALA A 100 -28.55 -15.16 -10.59
C ALA A 100 -28.17 -15.92 -11.88
N ALA A 101 -27.27 -16.89 -11.74
CA ALA A 101 -26.96 -17.85 -12.77
C ALA A 101 -28.20 -18.67 -13.13
N PRO A 102 -28.54 -18.85 -14.43
CA PRO A 102 -29.57 -19.79 -14.82
C PRO A 102 -29.06 -21.23 -14.59
N LYS A 103 -29.86 -22.03 -13.88
CA LYS A 103 -29.61 -23.47 -13.75
C LYS A 103 -29.75 -24.13 -15.11
N THR A 104 -28.65 -24.70 -15.61
CA THR A 104 -28.72 -25.74 -16.65
C THR A 104 -28.14 -27.02 -16.05
N ALA A 105 -29.00 -28.03 -15.92
CA ALA A 105 -28.62 -29.40 -15.63
C ALA A 105 -28.47 -30.12 -16.98
N GLY A 106 -27.34 -30.79 -17.18
CA GLY A 106 -27.05 -31.62 -18.34
C GLY A 106 -25.67 -32.25 -18.18
N HIS A 107 -25.57 -33.55 -18.33
CA HIS A 107 -24.60 -34.46 -17.70
C HIS A 107 -23.67 -35.10 -18.76
N GLU A 108 -22.44 -35.45 -18.33
CA GLU A 108 -21.45 -36.42 -18.91
C GLU A 108 -20.72 -36.01 -20.22
N THR A 109 -19.42 -36.25 -20.47
CA THR A 109 -18.43 -37.27 -20.06
C THR A 109 -16.99 -36.72 -20.30
N GLY A 110 -15.95 -37.34 -19.73
CA GLY A 110 -14.66 -37.49 -20.42
C GLY A 110 -13.39 -36.87 -19.81
N ALA A 111 -12.73 -37.64 -18.93
CA ALA A 111 -11.30 -37.97 -18.84
C ALA A 111 -10.14 -36.93 -19.07
N VAL A 112 -9.12 -37.13 -18.20
CA VAL A 112 -7.66 -36.92 -18.35
C VAL A 112 -7.06 -35.59 -17.87
N GLY A 113 -6.10 -35.69 -16.93
CA GLY A 113 -4.95 -34.79 -16.82
C GLY A 113 -4.65 -34.24 -15.42
N GLU A 114 -3.99 -35.04 -14.57
CA GLU A 114 -3.06 -34.49 -13.59
C GLU A 114 -1.90 -33.86 -14.38
N ASP A 115 -1.62 -32.56 -14.24
CA ASP A 115 -0.26 -31.98 -14.39
C ASP A 115 -0.23 -30.46 -14.16
N GLY A 116 0.44 -30.06 -13.07
CA GLY A 116 1.32 -28.90 -12.97
C GLY A 116 0.83 -27.50 -13.37
N LEU A 117 0.35 -26.72 -12.40
CA LEU A 117 0.32 -25.25 -12.52
C LEU A 117 1.72 -24.69 -12.19
N PRO A 118 2.42 -24.00 -13.12
CA PRO A 118 3.66 -23.32 -12.79
C PRO A 118 3.40 -22.00 -12.04
N PHE A 119 4.38 -21.66 -11.21
CA PHE A 119 4.57 -20.40 -10.49
C PHE A 119 4.43 -19.14 -11.38
#